data_AF-F7JKJ0-F1
#
_entry.id   AF-F7JKJ0-F1
#
_cell.length_a   1.000
_cell.length_b   1.000
_cell.length_c   1.000
_cell.angle_alpha   90.00
_cell.angle_beta   90.00
_cell.angle_gamma   90.00
#
_symmetry.space_group_name_H-M   'P 1'
#
loop_
_entity.id
_entity.type
_entity.pdbx_description
1 polymer ?
#
loop_
_entity_poly.entity_id
_entity_poly.type
_entity_poly.pdbx_seq_one_letter_code
_entity_poly.pdbx_strand_id
1 'polypeptide(L)'
;MQVRIRHQTYGILIFFGLIFGGMWMLTGCISTVRETKRIGEPEFEIVEKDAVPEEFARVIREEREKPFCLTYADQGELYLARGYGRQDKTGYSVEVSELYETENAVVFHTRLMGPEKSEKTKEIATYPYVVVRMKDGKKSVEFD
;
A
#
# COMPACT_ATOMS: atom_id res chain seq x y z
N MET A 1 79.70 21.77 -17.52
CA MET A 1 80.28 20.41 -17.40
C MET A 1 79.17 19.45 -16.96
N GLN A 2 78.91 18.43 -17.79
CA GLN A 2 78.14 17.19 -17.53
C GLN A 2 76.60 17.26 -17.33
N VAL A 3 75.94 16.62 -18.29
CA VAL A 3 74.53 16.20 -18.35
C VAL A 3 74.28 15.05 -17.36
N ARG A 4 73.13 15.02 -16.67
CA ARG A 4 72.58 13.76 -16.13
C ARG A 4 71.04 13.77 -16.19
N ILE A 5 70.52 12.92 -17.07
CA ILE A 5 69.12 12.56 -17.26
C ILE A 5 68.68 11.61 -16.12
N ARG A 6 67.38 11.62 -15.77
CA ARG A 6 66.46 10.45 -15.77
C ARG A 6 65.57 10.28 -14.52
N HIS A 7 64.26 10.46 -14.75
CA HIS A 7 63.13 9.65 -14.28
C HIS A 7 63.16 9.08 -12.85
N GLN A 8 62.72 9.87 -11.86
CA GLN A 8 62.26 9.29 -10.58
C GLN A 8 61.04 10.01 -10.01
N THR A 9 60.18 10.54 -10.88
CA THR A 9 58.95 11.28 -10.50
C THR A 9 57.67 10.52 -10.83
N TYR A 10 57.74 9.33 -11.44
CA TYR A 10 56.58 8.55 -11.87
C TYR A 10 56.14 7.42 -10.91
N GLY A 11 56.91 7.15 -9.85
CA GLY A 11 56.58 6.10 -8.87
C GLY A 11 55.57 6.51 -7.80
N ILE A 12 55.42 7.82 -7.53
CA ILE A 12 54.54 8.34 -6.47
C ILE A 12 53.10 8.57 -6.97
N LEU A 13 52.91 8.80 -8.27
CA LEU A 13 51.59 9.05 -8.86
C LEU A 13 50.74 7.79 -9.06
N ILE A 14 51.31 6.59 -8.95
CA ILE A 14 50.57 5.32 -9.06
C ILE A 14 50.00 4.87 -7.70
N PHE A 15 50.51 5.40 -6.58
CA PHE A 15 50.08 4.97 -5.24
C PHE A 15 48.82 5.67 -4.72
N PHE A 16 48.43 6.82 -5.30
CA PHE A 16 47.21 7.53 -4.93
C PHE A 16 45.97 7.15 -5.76
N GLY A 17 46.14 6.39 -6.85
CA GLY A 17 45.04 5.92 -7.70
C GLY A 17 44.28 4.69 -7.17
N LEU A 18 44.82 4.00 -6.16
CA LEU A 18 44.28 2.73 -5.65
C LEU A 18 43.44 2.86 -4.36
N ILE A 19 43.34 4.05 -3.77
CA ILE A 19 42.52 4.28 -2.56
C ILE A 19 41.17 4.96 -2.87
N PHE A 20 40.97 5.51 -4.09
CA PHE A 20 39.74 6.22 -4.47
C PHE A 20 38.73 5.40 -5.31
N GLY A 21 39.04 4.13 -5.61
CA GLY A 21 38.22 3.26 -6.50
C GLY A 21 37.45 2.14 -5.80
N GLY A 22 37.33 2.17 -4.47
CA GLY A 22 36.78 1.07 -3.67
C GLY A 22 35.56 1.41 -2.79
N MET A 23 34.89 2.54 -3.02
CA MET A 23 33.77 2.99 -2.19
C MET A 23 32.47 3.18 -3.00
N TRP A 24 32.18 2.25 -3.91
CA TRP A 24 30.98 2.28 -4.76
C TRP A 24 30.33 0.89 -4.84
N MET A 25 30.23 0.19 -3.71
CA MET A 25 29.49 -1.06 -3.68
C MET A 25 28.71 -1.21 -2.37
N LEU A 26 27.38 -1.29 -2.55
CA LEU A 26 26.39 -1.97 -1.72
C LEU A 26 25.73 -1.18 -0.59
N THR A 27 25.00 -0.11 -0.92
CA THR A 27 23.72 0.15 -0.23
C THR A 27 22.64 -0.74 -0.85
N GLY A 28 22.73 -2.04 -0.58
CA GLY A 28 21.63 -2.96 -0.81
C GLY A 28 20.53 -2.64 0.18
N CYS A 29 19.47 -1.98 -0.28
CA CYS A 29 18.24 -1.85 0.50
C CYS A 29 17.59 -3.25 0.52
N ILE A 30 17.88 -4.05 1.55
CA ILE A 30 17.12 -5.25 1.83
C ILE A 30 15.72 -4.78 2.26
N SER A 31 14.78 -4.77 1.32
CA SER A 31 13.37 -4.86 1.66
C SER A 31 13.18 -6.26 2.23
N THR A 32 13.25 -6.37 3.56
CA THR A 32 12.77 -7.55 4.27
C THR A 32 11.29 -7.63 3.94
N VAL A 33 10.93 -8.56 3.06
CA VAL A 33 9.56 -9.05 2.94
C VAL A 33 9.27 -9.65 4.31
N ARG A 34 8.66 -8.85 5.19
CA ARG A 34 8.13 -9.35 6.45
C ARG A 34 7.09 -10.37 6.04
N GLU A 35 7.38 -11.66 6.24
CA GLU A 35 6.32 -12.64 6.25
C GLU A 35 5.45 -12.30 7.46
N THR A 36 4.40 -11.52 7.22
CA THR A 36 3.43 -11.15 8.24
C THR A 36 2.70 -12.42 8.60
N LYS A 37 3.18 -13.09 9.65
CA LYS A 37 2.63 -14.36 10.12
C LYS A 37 1.17 -14.13 10.50
N ARG A 38 0.26 -14.66 9.68
CA ARG A 38 -1.17 -14.62 9.90
C ARG A 38 -1.49 -15.36 11.21
N ILE A 39 -2.01 -14.64 12.19
CA ILE A 39 -2.34 -15.20 13.51
C ILE A 39 -3.82 -15.54 13.65
N GLY A 40 -4.69 -15.00 12.80
CA GLY A 40 -6.12 -15.28 12.81
C GLY A 40 -6.91 -14.52 11.76
N GLU A 41 -8.20 -14.82 11.67
CA GLU A 41 -9.20 -14.09 10.89
C GLU A 41 -10.20 -13.50 11.89
N PRO A 42 -10.32 -12.17 11.99
CA PRO A 42 -11.31 -11.58 12.87
C PRO A 42 -12.70 -11.75 12.25
N GLU A 43 -13.72 -11.87 13.10
CA GLU A 43 -15.11 -11.83 12.64
C GLU A 43 -15.40 -10.43 12.10
N PHE A 44 -15.79 -10.35 10.83
CA PHE A 44 -16.18 -9.11 10.18
C PHE A 44 -17.48 -9.28 9.42
N GLU A 45 -18.17 -8.16 9.21
CA GLU A 45 -19.41 -8.07 8.45
C GLU A 45 -19.29 -6.99 7.40
N ILE A 46 -19.79 -7.25 6.20
CA ILE A 46 -19.91 -6.22 5.16
C ILE A 46 -21.10 -5.34 5.51
N VAL A 47 -20.85 -4.06 5.70
CA VAL A 47 -21.86 -3.08 6.09
C VAL A 47 -22.54 -2.54 4.85
N GLU A 48 -23.86 -2.64 4.79
CA GLU A 48 -24.66 -1.97 3.76
C GLU A 48 -24.51 -0.46 3.84
N LYS A 49 -24.57 0.23 2.70
CA LYS A 49 -24.31 1.68 2.61
C LYS A 49 -25.20 2.52 3.53
N ASP A 50 -26.42 2.07 3.77
CA ASP A 50 -27.40 2.74 4.63
C ASP A 50 -27.18 2.46 6.13
N ALA A 51 -26.41 1.43 6.47
CA ALA A 51 -26.04 1.07 7.84
C ALA A 51 -24.68 1.65 8.28
N VAL A 52 -23.97 2.35 7.38
CA VAL A 52 -22.72 3.04 7.69
C VAL A 52 -23.01 4.28 8.56
N PRO A 53 -22.28 4.52 9.66
CA PRO A 53 -22.45 5.73 10.47
C PRO A 53 -22.39 7.00 9.62
N GLU A 54 -23.31 7.95 9.86
CA GLU A 54 -23.50 9.13 9.01
C GLU A 54 -22.22 9.96 8.85
N GLU A 55 -21.49 10.16 9.95
CA GLU A 55 -20.19 10.84 9.98
C GLU A 55 -19.19 10.15 9.04
N PHE A 56 -19.10 8.82 9.10
CA PHE A 56 -18.17 8.06 8.26
C PHE A 56 -18.61 8.06 6.79
N ALA A 57 -19.91 7.91 6.54
CA ALA A 57 -20.48 8.00 5.19
C ALA A 57 -20.23 9.37 4.55
N ARG A 58 -20.21 10.45 5.33
CA ARG A 58 -19.85 11.80 4.85
C ARG A 58 -18.39 11.83 4.38
N VAL A 59 -17.45 11.37 5.18
CA VAL A 59 -16.02 11.34 4.82
C VAL A 59 -15.78 10.48 3.58
N ILE A 60 -16.43 9.30 3.48
CA ILE A 60 -16.37 8.45 2.29
C ILE A 60 -16.84 9.21 1.04
N ARG A 61 -17.93 9.98 1.14
CA ARG A 61 -18.47 10.76 0.02
C ARG A 61 -17.54 11.89 -0.42
N GLU A 62 -16.77 12.47 0.48
CA GLU A 62 -15.81 13.53 0.20
C GLU A 62 -14.56 12.98 -0.51
N GLU A 63 -14.06 11.83 -0.08
CA GLU A 63 -12.83 11.21 -0.63
C GLU A 63 -13.08 10.35 -1.88
N ARG A 64 -14.34 10.04 -2.23
CA ARG A 64 -14.69 9.06 -3.28
C ARG A 64 -14.15 9.32 -4.67
N GLU A 65 -13.77 10.55 -5.00
CA GLU A 65 -13.27 10.88 -6.35
C GLU A 65 -11.97 10.14 -6.66
N LYS A 66 -11.16 9.86 -5.63
CA LYS A 66 -9.87 9.15 -5.75
C LYS A 66 -9.91 7.82 -4.99
N PRO A 67 -8.99 6.88 -5.27
CA PRO A 67 -8.82 5.71 -4.44
C PRO A 67 -8.51 6.13 -2.99
N PHE A 68 -9.21 5.53 -2.03
CA PHE A 68 -9.08 5.89 -0.62
C PHE A 68 -9.10 4.65 0.28
N CYS A 69 -8.46 4.81 1.43
CA CYS A 69 -8.51 3.91 2.58
C CYS A 69 -8.87 4.73 3.79
N LEU A 70 -9.96 4.38 4.47
CA LEU A 70 -10.39 5.08 5.67
C LEU A 70 -10.71 4.08 6.77
N THR A 71 -10.39 4.48 7.99
CA THR A 71 -10.77 3.76 9.21
C THR A 71 -11.62 4.66 10.08
N TYR A 72 -12.61 4.09 10.74
CA TYR A 72 -13.47 4.80 11.67
C TYR A 72 -13.79 3.90 12.85
N ALA A 73 -13.46 4.33 14.06
CA ALA A 73 -13.74 3.58 15.27
C ALA A 73 -14.84 4.28 16.05
N ASP A 74 -15.90 3.55 16.40
CA ASP A 74 -17.00 4.06 17.23
C ASP A 74 -17.58 2.94 18.09
N GLN A 75 -17.89 3.26 19.35
CA GLN A 75 -18.51 2.33 20.32
C GLN A 75 -17.85 0.94 20.46
N GLY A 76 -16.53 0.82 20.21
CA GLY A 76 -15.80 -0.45 20.27
C GLY A 76 -15.87 -1.29 18.99
N GLU A 77 -16.48 -0.74 17.93
CA GLU A 77 -16.46 -1.27 16.57
C GLU A 77 -15.48 -0.46 15.71
N LEU A 78 -14.83 -1.15 14.79
CA LEU A 78 -13.91 -0.60 13.81
C LEU A 78 -14.49 -0.83 12.41
N TYR A 79 -14.66 0.26 11.68
CA TYR A 79 -15.12 0.29 10.30
C TYR A 79 -13.93 0.55 9.38
N LEU A 80 -13.77 -0.29 8.37
CA LEU A 80 -12.74 -0.15 7.33
C LEU A 80 -13.42 0.08 6.00
N ALA A 81 -13.08 1.18 5.32
CA ALA A 81 -13.59 1.50 4.00
C ALA A 81 -12.45 1.55 2.98
N ARG A 82 -12.65 0.85 1.86
CA ARG A 82 -11.80 0.97 0.67
C ARG A 82 -12.65 1.37 -0.53
N GLY A 83 -12.24 2.45 -1.18
CA GLY A 83 -12.82 2.88 -2.45
C GLY A 83 -11.77 2.94 -3.55
N TYR A 84 -12.18 2.67 -4.79
CA TYR A 84 -11.30 2.67 -5.97
C TYR A 84 -11.44 3.93 -6.83
N GLY A 85 -11.97 5.00 -6.25
CA GLY A 85 -12.19 6.26 -6.94
C GLY A 85 -13.31 6.19 -7.97
N ARG A 86 -13.35 7.21 -8.83
CA ARG A 86 -14.30 7.29 -9.95
C ARG A 86 -14.03 6.21 -11.01
N GLN A 87 -15.09 5.54 -11.43
CA GLN A 87 -15.13 4.65 -12.60
C GLN A 87 -16.15 5.18 -13.60
N ASP A 88 -15.77 5.38 -14.87
CA ASP A 88 -16.66 6.00 -15.86
C ASP A 88 -17.70 5.05 -16.47
N LYS A 89 -17.74 3.79 -16.01
CA LYS A 89 -18.70 2.78 -16.43
C LYS A 89 -19.34 2.08 -15.24
N THR A 90 -20.54 1.54 -15.46
CA THR A 90 -21.22 0.67 -14.49
C THR A 90 -20.66 -0.76 -14.52
N GLY A 91 -20.98 -1.55 -13.48
CA GLY A 91 -20.62 -2.97 -13.37
C GLY A 91 -19.30 -3.23 -12.63
N TYR A 92 -18.68 -2.18 -12.09
CA TYR A 92 -17.59 -2.35 -11.14
C TYR A 92 -18.13 -2.63 -9.73
N SER A 93 -17.53 -3.60 -9.04
CA SER A 93 -17.80 -3.93 -7.64
C SER A 93 -16.50 -4.12 -6.87
N VAL A 94 -16.55 -4.01 -5.54
CA VAL A 94 -15.38 -4.23 -4.69
C VAL A 94 -15.60 -5.51 -3.89
N GLU A 95 -14.65 -6.43 -3.99
CA GLU A 95 -14.64 -7.68 -3.24
C GLU A 95 -13.60 -7.62 -2.13
N VAL A 96 -13.96 -8.10 -0.94
CA VAL A 96 -13.00 -8.32 0.15
C VAL A 96 -12.33 -9.65 -0.11
N SER A 97 -11.08 -9.60 -0.57
CA SER A 97 -10.32 -10.82 -0.90
C SER A 97 -9.75 -11.46 0.35
N GLU A 98 -9.17 -10.66 1.25
CA GLU A 98 -8.62 -11.16 2.52
C GLU A 98 -8.79 -10.11 3.63
N LEU A 99 -9.16 -10.58 4.81
CA LEU A 99 -9.15 -9.78 6.02
C LEU A 99 -8.61 -10.66 7.14
N TYR A 100 -7.43 -10.33 7.65
CA TYR A 100 -6.76 -11.16 8.64
C TYR A 100 -5.94 -10.35 9.62
N GLU A 101 -5.67 -10.95 10.77
CA GLU A 101 -4.83 -10.37 11.79
C GLU A 101 -3.42 -10.93 11.76
N THR A 102 -2.49 -10.04 12.10
CA THR A 102 -1.09 -10.32 12.39
C THR A 102 -0.82 -9.93 13.85
N GLU A 103 0.41 -10.14 14.32
CA GLU A 103 0.80 -9.77 15.69
C GLU A 103 0.51 -8.30 16.01
N ASN A 104 0.67 -7.39 15.05
CA ASN A 104 0.59 -5.95 15.28
C ASN A 104 -0.52 -5.24 14.48
N ALA A 105 -1.04 -5.86 13.41
CA ALA A 105 -1.94 -5.21 12.48
C ALA A 105 -3.08 -6.09 11.98
N VAL A 106 -4.20 -5.47 11.60
CA VAL A 106 -5.23 -6.05 10.73
C VAL A 106 -4.86 -5.73 9.29
N VAL A 107 -4.72 -6.74 8.45
CA VAL A 107 -4.50 -6.59 7.01
C VAL A 107 -5.84 -6.66 6.32
N PHE A 108 -6.15 -5.64 5.52
CA PHE A 108 -7.38 -5.53 4.75
C PHE A 108 -7.06 -5.45 3.26
N HIS A 109 -7.29 -6.56 2.55
CA HIS A 109 -7.06 -6.70 1.12
C HIS A 109 -8.39 -6.78 0.38
N THR A 110 -8.54 -5.91 -0.62
CA THR A 110 -9.71 -5.87 -1.48
C THR A 110 -9.29 -5.85 -2.94
N ARG A 111 -10.21 -6.21 -3.83
CA ARG A 111 -10.00 -6.12 -5.28
C ARG A 111 -11.18 -5.46 -5.96
N LEU A 112 -10.89 -4.66 -6.98
CA LEU A 112 -11.89 -4.11 -7.87
C LEU A 112 -12.24 -5.16 -8.91
N MET A 113 -13.46 -5.67 -8.84
CA MET A 113 -14.05 -6.54 -9.85
C MET A 113 -14.66 -5.68 -10.94
N GLY A 114 -14.25 -5.96 -12.18
CA GLY A 114 -14.84 -5.34 -13.35
C GLY A 114 -16.13 -6.06 -13.78
N PRO A 115 -16.93 -5.43 -14.65
CA PRO A 115 -18.12 -6.04 -15.23
C PRO A 115 -17.79 -7.35 -15.94
N GLU A 116 -18.71 -8.31 -15.88
CA GLU A 116 -18.54 -9.55 -16.63
C GLU A 116 -18.53 -9.26 -18.14
N LYS A 117 -17.86 -10.11 -18.94
CA LYS A 117 -17.77 -9.93 -20.40
C LYS A 117 -19.14 -9.85 -21.10
N SER A 118 -20.18 -10.43 -20.50
CA SER A 118 -21.56 -10.44 -20.98
C SER A 118 -22.45 -9.36 -20.34
N GLU A 119 -21.95 -8.61 -19.35
CA GLU A 119 -22.73 -7.61 -18.65
C GLU A 119 -22.88 -6.35 -19.50
N LYS A 120 -24.12 -5.84 -19.60
CA LYS A 120 -24.38 -4.56 -20.25
C LYS A 120 -23.94 -3.42 -19.33
N THR A 121 -22.87 -2.75 -19.72
CA THR A 121 -22.37 -1.56 -19.01
C THR A 121 -22.95 -0.28 -19.59
N LYS A 122 -23.06 0.75 -18.75
CA LYS A 122 -23.44 2.12 -19.15
C LYS A 122 -22.28 3.06 -18.85
N GLU A 123 -22.08 4.07 -19.68
CA GLU A 123 -21.07 5.12 -19.49
C GLU A 123 -21.57 6.18 -18.52
N ILE A 124 -21.60 5.80 -17.24
CA ILE A 124 -22.04 6.65 -16.13
C ILE A 124 -20.97 6.56 -15.04
N ALA A 125 -20.59 7.70 -14.48
CA ALA A 125 -19.66 7.76 -13.37
C ALA A 125 -20.21 7.01 -12.14
N THR A 126 -19.43 6.06 -11.65
CA THR A 126 -19.70 5.27 -10.44
C THR A 126 -18.52 5.35 -9.48
N TYR A 127 -18.77 4.99 -8.22
CA TYR A 127 -17.79 5.07 -7.14
C TYR A 127 -17.85 3.77 -6.33
N PRO A 128 -17.21 2.70 -6.81
CA PRO A 128 -17.21 1.41 -6.13
C PRO A 128 -16.37 1.49 -4.85
N TYR A 129 -17.01 1.13 -3.73
CA TYR A 129 -16.37 1.01 -2.43
C TYR A 129 -17.03 -0.11 -1.62
N VAL A 130 -16.30 -0.64 -0.65
CA VAL A 130 -16.80 -1.58 0.36
C VAL A 130 -16.52 -1.02 1.74
N VAL A 131 -17.42 -1.31 2.68
CA VAL A 131 -17.24 -1.03 4.11
C VAL A 131 -17.40 -2.34 4.86
N VAL A 132 -16.44 -2.65 5.73
CA VAL A 132 -16.55 -3.76 6.67
C VAL A 132 -16.55 -3.23 8.10
N ARG A 133 -17.25 -3.92 8.99
CA ARG A 133 -17.25 -3.69 10.43
C ARG A 133 -16.69 -4.91 11.13
N MET A 134 -15.85 -4.67 12.13
CA MET A 134 -15.32 -5.68 13.04
C MET A 134 -15.13 -5.08 14.43
N LYS A 135 -14.92 -5.91 15.45
CA LYS A 135 -14.56 -5.40 16.78
C LYS A 135 -13.22 -4.67 16.76
N ASP A 136 -13.13 -3.56 17.48
CA ASP A 136 -11.88 -2.80 17.61
C ASP A 136 -10.88 -3.55 18.52
N GLY A 137 -9.91 -4.21 17.91
CA GLY A 137 -8.80 -4.87 18.59
C GLY A 137 -7.65 -3.94 19.00
N LYS A 138 -7.76 -2.62 18.75
CA LYS A 138 -6.72 -1.60 18.97
C LYS A 138 -5.38 -1.90 18.27
N LYS A 139 -5.45 -2.62 17.15
CA LYS A 139 -4.31 -2.89 16.27
C LYS A 139 -4.25 -1.85 15.16
N SER A 140 -3.07 -1.66 14.55
CA SER A 140 -2.99 -0.84 13.34
C SER A 140 -3.71 -1.53 12.18
N VAL A 141 -4.20 -0.76 11.21
CA VAL A 141 -4.78 -1.33 9.99
C VAL A 141 -3.82 -1.09 8.84
N GLU A 142 -3.46 -2.16 8.14
CA GLU A 142 -2.67 -2.14 6.93
C GLU A 142 -3.57 -2.47 5.73
N PHE A 143 -3.55 -1.62 4.71
CA PHE A 143 -4.32 -1.80 3.49
C PHE A 143 -3.38 -2.28 2.38
N ASP A 144 -3.73 -3.40 1.75
CA ASP A 144 -3.01 -3.94 0.58
C ASP A 144 -3.73 -3.55 -0.72
#